data_AF-A0A5N5SNI6-F1
#
_entry.id   AF-A0A5N5SNI6-F1
#
_cell.length_a   1.000
_cell.length_b   1.000
_cell.length_c   1.000
_cell.angle_alpha   90.00
_cell.angle_beta   90.00
_cell.angle_gamma   90.00
#
_symmetry.space_group_name_H-M   'P 1'
#
loop_
_entity.id
_entity.type
_entity.pdbx_description
1 polymer ?
#
loop_
_entity_poly.entity_id
_entity_poly.type
_entity_poly.pdbx_seq_one_letter_code
_entity_poly.pdbx_strand_id
1 'polypeptide(L)'
;MFKLYNVPISEMKFGVSFVVKTMFSASLRLVIEIGTRTKSFKGWEPFYIGTNDEPIFDERLSSEGRANKMTQAYAMCLLGYEYHVLDNAFLVHKPGIKLPNQNYMRSNLVKIQKQLIYNIIVKEYKKYYGYRKECKVMT
;
A
#
# COMPACT_ATOMS: atom_id res chain seq x y z
N MET A 1 -13.32 15.86 -2.97
CA MET A 1 -12.47 17.06 -3.09
C MET A 1 -11.15 16.77 -2.40
N PHE A 2 -10.07 16.61 -3.15
CA PHE A 2 -8.71 16.46 -2.62
C PHE A 2 -8.21 17.85 -2.18
N LYS A 3 -7.54 17.94 -1.04
CA LYS A 3 -6.88 19.18 -0.58
C LYS A 3 -5.37 18.97 -0.64
N LEU A 4 -4.67 19.93 -1.24
CA LEU A 4 -3.21 19.96 -1.31
C LEU A 4 -2.66 20.36 0.06
N TYR A 5 -1.74 19.57 0.63
CA TYR A 5 -1.03 19.90 1.87
C TYR A 5 0.41 19.41 1.79
N ASN A 6 1.38 20.28 2.12
CA ASN A 6 2.76 19.87 2.34
C ASN A 6 2.87 19.23 3.74
N VAL A 7 3.13 17.92 3.81
CA VAL A 7 3.28 17.19 5.08
C VAL A 7 4.59 16.40 5.05
N PRO A 8 5.54 16.63 5.96
CA PRO A 8 6.76 15.83 6.06
C PRO A 8 6.44 14.39 6.47
N ILE A 9 7.22 13.39 6.03
CA ILE A 9 6.94 11.97 6.29
C ILE A 9 6.94 11.64 7.79
N SER A 10 7.74 12.36 8.59
CA SER A 10 7.74 12.26 10.05
C SER A 10 6.38 12.58 10.68
N GLU A 11 5.56 13.40 10.02
CA GLU A 11 4.22 13.80 10.47
C GLU A 11 3.10 13.00 9.79
N MET A 12 3.45 12.01 8.95
CA MET A 12 2.46 11.24 8.23
C MET A 12 1.70 10.27 9.11
N LYS A 13 0.45 10.64 9.36
CA LYS A 13 -0.57 9.74 9.87
C LYS A 13 -1.29 9.12 8.67
N PHE A 14 -1.52 7.80 8.76
CA PHE A 14 -2.24 6.93 7.82
C PHE A 14 -3.07 7.66 6.74
N GLY A 15 -2.75 7.49 5.45
CA GLY A 15 -3.59 8.01 4.34
C GLY A 15 -2.97 9.08 3.43
N VAL A 16 -1.68 9.39 3.58
CA VAL A 16 -1.00 10.30 2.63
C VAL A 16 -0.55 9.53 1.39
N SER A 17 -0.98 10.03 0.23
CA SER A 17 -0.70 9.51 -1.11
C SER A 17 0.43 10.33 -1.72
N PHE A 18 1.38 9.67 -2.36
CA PHE A 18 2.54 10.32 -2.96
C PHE A 18 2.59 10.03 -4.45
N VAL A 19 3.37 10.81 -5.20
CA VAL A 19 4.00 10.29 -6.41
C VAL A 19 5.29 9.67 -5.97
N VAL A 20 5.27 8.35 -5.99
CA VAL A 20 6.42 7.55 -5.71
C VAL A 20 6.86 6.90 -7.01
N LYS A 21 8.15 6.98 -7.33
CA LYS A 21 8.73 6.07 -8.31
C LYS A 21 9.24 4.83 -7.58
N THR A 22 8.74 3.67 -8.00
CA THR A 22 9.23 2.36 -7.57
C THR A 22 10.50 2.06 -8.36
N MET A 23 11.61 1.81 -7.67
CA MET A 23 12.87 1.50 -8.34
C MET A 23 13.63 0.37 -7.64
N PHE A 24 14.09 -0.58 -8.45
CA PHE A 24 15.05 -1.60 -8.06
C PHE A 24 16.45 -0.98 -8.07
N SER A 25 16.74 -0.09 -7.10
CA SER A 25 18.02 0.59 -6.94
C SER A 25 18.55 1.29 -8.20
N ALA A 26 18.20 2.56 -8.39
CA ALA A 26 19.06 3.45 -9.17
C ALA A 26 19.04 4.87 -8.60
N SER A 27 20.17 5.54 -8.72
CA SER A 27 20.38 6.89 -8.21
C SER A 27 19.65 7.90 -9.10
N LEU A 28 18.47 8.34 -8.67
CA LEU A 28 17.84 9.56 -9.17
C LEU A 28 18.36 10.75 -8.37
N ARG A 29 18.87 11.78 -9.05
CA ARG A 29 19.41 13.02 -8.44
C ARG A 29 18.34 13.91 -7.79
N LEU A 30 17.10 13.44 -7.63
CA LEU A 30 15.94 14.21 -7.18
C LEU A 30 15.00 13.34 -6.32
N VAL A 31 15.57 12.58 -5.38
CA VAL A 31 14.82 11.86 -4.33
C VAL A 31 14.88 12.71 -3.07
N ILE A 32 13.72 13.16 -2.59
CA ILE A 32 13.62 13.97 -1.36
C ILE A 32 13.59 13.05 -0.14
N GLU A 33 12.87 11.93 -0.23
CA GLU A 33 12.79 10.95 0.85
C GLU A 33 12.51 9.53 0.33
N ILE A 34 12.95 8.53 1.09
CA ILE A 34 12.73 7.10 0.79
C ILE A 34 11.89 6.47 1.89
N GLY A 35 10.72 5.98 1.52
CA GLY A 35 9.80 5.23 2.39
C GLY A 35 9.90 3.73 2.17
N THR A 36 9.65 2.93 3.22
CA THR A 36 9.42 1.48 3.10
C THR A 36 8.17 1.08 3.88
N ARG A 37 7.48 0.03 3.46
CA ARG A 37 6.25 -0.46 4.12
C ARG A 37 6.54 -1.37 5.32
N THR A 38 7.50 -0.97 6.14
CA THR A 38 7.97 -1.73 7.31
C THR A 38 7.69 -0.96 8.60
N LYS A 39 7.90 -1.59 9.77
CA LYS A 39 7.76 -0.96 11.10
C LYS A 39 6.39 -0.25 11.30
N SER A 40 6.38 1.06 11.52
CA SER A 40 5.19 1.91 11.69
C SER A 40 4.38 2.07 10.39
N PHE A 41 5.01 1.88 9.25
CA PHE A 41 4.42 2.08 7.92
C PHE A 41 3.81 0.80 7.31
N LYS A 42 3.62 -0.26 8.09
CA LYS A 42 2.98 -1.51 7.59
C LYS A 42 1.56 -1.29 7.06
N GLY A 43 0.86 -0.27 7.54
CA GLY A 43 -0.47 0.11 7.04
C GLY A 43 -0.46 1.28 6.06
N TRP A 44 0.71 1.72 5.60
CA TRP A 44 0.82 2.82 4.65
C TRP A 44 0.46 2.32 3.24
N GLU A 45 -0.47 3.04 2.61
CA GLU A 45 -0.94 2.82 1.23
C GLU A 45 -0.49 4.00 0.35
N PRO A 46 0.75 3.98 -0.16
CA PRO A 46 1.17 4.96 -1.14
C PRO A 46 0.43 4.76 -2.46
N PHE A 47 0.10 5.87 -3.12
CA PHE A 47 -0.04 5.85 -4.57
C PHE A 47 1.37 5.92 -5.15
N TYR A 48 1.59 5.30 -6.31
CA TYR A 48 2.89 5.27 -6.96
C TYR A 48 2.72 5.22 -8.47
N ILE A 49 3.73 5.69 -9.19
CA ILE A 49 3.86 5.54 -10.64
C ILE A 49 4.85 4.40 -10.85
N GLY A 50 4.36 3.28 -11.39
CA GLY A 50 5.14 2.08 -11.62
C GLY A 50 6.06 2.17 -12.84
N THR A 51 7.04 1.26 -12.91
CA THR A 51 7.88 1.01 -14.09
C THR A 51 7.39 -0.18 -14.92
N ASN A 52 6.29 -0.83 -14.52
CA ASN A 52 5.78 -2.13 -14.99
C ASN A 52 6.59 -3.34 -14.49
N ASP A 53 7.63 -3.14 -13.70
CA ASP A 53 8.36 -4.23 -13.03
C ASP A 53 7.66 -4.70 -11.75
N GLU A 54 6.64 -3.96 -11.32
CA GLU A 54 5.88 -4.28 -10.12
C GLU A 54 5.04 -5.55 -10.32
N PRO A 55 4.84 -6.36 -9.26
CA PRO A 55 3.89 -7.46 -9.30
C PRO A 55 2.53 -6.99 -9.82
N ILE A 56 1.94 -7.77 -10.71
CA ILE A 56 0.62 -7.49 -11.27
C ILE A 56 -0.42 -7.49 -10.14
N PHE A 57 -1.40 -6.60 -10.27
CA PHE A 57 -2.51 -6.53 -9.34
C PHE A 57 -3.29 -7.85 -9.28
N ASP A 58 -3.68 -8.28 -8.09
CA ASP A 58 -4.43 -9.53 -7.93
C ASP A 58 -5.90 -9.33 -8.29
N GLU A 59 -6.25 -9.67 -9.53
CA GLU A 59 -7.60 -9.50 -10.09
C GLU A 59 -8.68 -10.33 -9.39
N ARG A 60 -8.30 -11.28 -8.52
CA ARG A 60 -9.26 -12.00 -7.67
C ARG A 60 -9.85 -11.10 -6.56
N LEU A 61 -9.24 -9.94 -6.31
CA LEU A 61 -9.62 -9.01 -5.26
C LEU A 61 -10.45 -7.86 -5.81
N SER A 62 -11.65 -7.69 -5.25
CA SER A 62 -12.49 -6.53 -5.54
C SER A 62 -12.11 -5.33 -4.66
N SER A 63 -12.22 -4.12 -5.20
CA SER A 63 -12.17 -2.89 -4.40
C SER A 63 -13.26 -2.88 -3.32
N GLU A 64 -14.42 -3.44 -3.62
CA GLU A 64 -15.53 -3.54 -2.67
C GLU A 64 -15.15 -4.44 -1.48
N GLY A 65 -14.43 -5.53 -1.72
CA GLY A 65 -13.98 -6.43 -0.65
C GLY A 65 -12.93 -5.83 0.27
N ARG A 66 -12.44 -4.62 -0.05
CA ARG A 66 -11.40 -3.86 0.64
C ARG A 66 -10.05 -4.58 0.67
N ALA A 67 -9.01 -3.86 1.12
CA ALA A 67 -7.64 -4.39 1.27
C ALA A 67 -6.99 -4.96 -0.01
N ASN A 68 -7.59 -4.71 -1.19
CA ASN A 68 -7.01 -5.04 -2.48
C ASN A 68 -5.67 -4.29 -2.68
N LYS A 69 -5.64 -2.99 -2.39
CA LYS A 69 -4.42 -2.17 -2.37
C LYS A 69 -3.41 -2.61 -1.29
N MET A 70 -3.88 -3.02 -0.12
CA MET A 70 -3.01 -3.55 0.94
C MET A 70 -2.32 -4.86 0.54
N THR A 71 -3.01 -5.67 -0.25
CA THR A 71 -2.45 -6.93 -0.76
C THR A 71 -1.39 -6.66 -1.83
N GLN A 72 -1.64 -5.72 -2.74
CA GLN A 72 -0.64 -5.23 -3.68
C GLN A 72 0.60 -4.69 -2.96
N ALA A 73 0.41 -3.81 -1.98
CA ALA A 73 1.49 -3.25 -1.18
C ALA A 73 2.24 -4.32 -0.36
N TYR A 74 1.59 -5.44 -0.03
CA TYR A 74 2.23 -6.60 0.59
C TYR A 74 3.18 -7.32 -0.35
N ALA A 75 2.81 -7.58 -1.60
CA ALA A 75 3.73 -8.12 -2.61
C ALA A 75 4.96 -7.22 -2.79
N MET A 76 4.74 -5.91 -2.94
CA MET A 76 5.80 -4.92 -3.06
C MET A 76 6.77 -4.96 -1.87
N CYS A 77 6.25 -5.08 -0.65
CA CYS A 77 7.08 -5.19 0.56
C CYS A 77 7.93 -6.48 0.56
N LEU A 78 7.36 -7.62 0.18
CA LEU A 78 8.08 -8.90 0.12
C LEU A 78 9.26 -8.83 -0.85
N LEU A 79 9.04 -8.20 -2.01
CA LEU A 79 10.07 -7.95 -3.02
C LEU A 79 11.06 -6.83 -2.64
N GLY A 80 10.84 -6.15 -1.52
CA GLY A 80 11.75 -5.13 -1.01
C GLY A 80 11.72 -3.81 -1.76
N TYR A 81 10.59 -3.48 -2.38
CA TYR A 81 10.40 -2.19 -3.01
C TYR A 81 10.53 -1.04 -2.02
N GLU A 82 11.26 -0.03 -2.45
CA GLU A 82 11.34 1.28 -1.83
C GLU A 82 10.40 2.25 -2.52
N TYR A 83 9.95 3.23 -1.75
CA TYR A 83 9.09 4.30 -2.23
C TYR A 83 9.88 5.60 -2.26
N HIS A 84 10.33 6.02 -3.44
CA HIS A 84 11.09 7.27 -3.62
C HIS A 84 10.15 8.45 -3.88
N VAL A 85 10.14 9.40 -2.95
CA VAL A 85 9.33 10.64 -3.03
C VAL A 85 10.08 11.66 -3.88
N LEU A 86 9.50 12.04 -5.01
CA LEU A 86 10.15 12.91 -6.02
C LEU A 86 9.86 14.40 -5.84
N ASP A 87 8.74 14.74 -5.21
CA ASP A 87 8.34 16.11 -4.91
C ASP A 87 7.51 16.13 -3.62
N ASN A 88 7.35 17.31 -3.03
CA ASN A 88 6.52 17.51 -1.86
C ASN A 88 5.10 16.96 -2.12
N ALA A 89 4.60 16.21 -1.13
CA ALA A 89 3.36 15.45 -1.27
C ALA A 89 2.18 16.35 -1.65
N PHE A 90 1.49 16.03 -2.74
CA PHE A 90 0.38 16.84 -3.24
C PHE A 90 -0.99 16.18 -3.03
N LEU A 91 -1.08 14.94 -2.51
CA LEU A 91 -2.37 14.27 -2.29
C LEU A 91 -2.48 13.71 -0.86
N VAL A 92 -3.04 14.49 0.05
CA VAL A 92 -3.42 13.98 1.37
C VAL A 92 -4.87 13.51 1.34
N HIS A 93 -5.10 12.20 1.48
CA HIS A 93 -6.42 11.71 1.86
C HIS A 93 -6.49 11.72 3.40
N LYS A 94 -7.19 12.71 3.97
CA LYS A 94 -7.37 12.76 5.43
C LYS A 94 -8.21 11.56 5.88
N PRO A 95 -7.62 10.58 6.61
CA PRO A 95 -8.39 9.48 7.18
C PRO A 95 -9.48 10.03 8.10
N GLY A 96 -10.65 9.39 8.14
CA GLY A 96 -11.75 9.79 9.00
C GLY A 96 -12.71 10.86 8.46
N ILE A 97 -12.50 11.40 7.24
CA ILE A 97 -13.53 12.19 6.56
C ILE A 97 -14.71 11.30 6.15
N LYS A 98 -14.41 10.10 5.62
CA LYS A 98 -15.40 9.07 5.34
C LYS A 98 -15.39 8.07 6.48
N LEU A 99 -16.43 8.12 7.30
CA LEU A 99 -16.64 7.09 8.32
C LEU A 99 -17.02 5.78 7.62
N PRO A 100 -16.36 4.65 7.94
CA PRO A 100 -16.70 3.38 7.33
C PRO A 100 -18.13 2.99 7.74
N ASN A 101 -18.96 2.62 6.77
CA ASN A 101 -20.27 2.06 7.06
C ASN A 101 -20.09 0.71 7.77
N GLN A 102 -20.50 0.62 9.03
CA GLN A 102 -20.24 -0.55 9.85
C GLN A 102 -20.96 -1.82 9.35
N ASN A 103 -22.13 -1.68 8.71
CA ASN A 103 -22.83 -2.82 8.11
C ASN A 103 -22.06 -3.34 6.90
N TYR A 104 -21.52 -2.42 6.10
CA TYR A 104 -20.63 -2.76 4.99
C TYR A 104 -19.37 -3.48 5.48
N MET A 105 -18.76 -3.01 6.58
CA MET A 105 -17.60 -3.68 7.21
C MET A 105 -17.87 -5.11 7.63
N ARG A 106 -19.12 -5.42 7.96
CA ARG A 106 -19.56 -6.75 8.39
C ARG A 106 -20.16 -7.58 7.26
N SER A 107 -20.17 -7.05 6.04
CA SER A 107 -20.72 -7.72 4.86
C SER A 107 -20.01 -9.06 4.59
N ASN A 108 -20.75 -9.97 3.97
CA ASN A 108 -20.21 -11.27 3.59
C ASN A 108 -19.06 -11.14 2.58
N LEU A 109 -19.14 -10.15 1.69
CA LEU A 109 -18.14 -9.87 0.67
C LEU A 109 -16.77 -9.55 1.29
N VAL A 110 -16.73 -8.65 2.29
CA VAL A 110 -15.48 -8.34 3.02
C VAL A 110 -14.94 -9.57 3.75
N LYS A 111 -15.82 -10.39 4.36
CA LYS A 111 -15.41 -11.63 5.06
C LYS A 111 -14.79 -12.66 4.13
N ILE A 112 -15.44 -12.95 3.00
CA ILE A 112 -14.96 -13.91 2.00
C ILE A 112 -13.62 -13.44 1.44
N GLN A 113 -13.50 -12.16 1.08
CA GLN A 113 -12.25 -11.64 0.54
C GLN A 113 -11.11 -11.69 1.58
N LYS A 114 -11.39 -11.38 2.85
CA LYS A 114 -10.40 -11.51 3.93
C LYS A 114 -9.93 -12.96 4.09
N GLN A 115 -10.82 -13.93 3.99
CA GLN A 115 -10.46 -15.36 4.01
C GLN A 115 -9.60 -15.74 2.80
N LEU A 116 -9.97 -15.31 1.60
CA LEU A 116 -9.18 -15.51 0.37
C LEU A 116 -7.75 -14.95 0.54
N ILE A 117 -7.63 -13.72 1.05
CA ILE A 117 -6.32 -13.07 1.27
C ILE A 117 -5.45 -13.91 2.20
N TYR A 118 -5.93 -14.26 3.40
CA TYR A 118 -5.07 -14.95 4.39
C TYR A 118 -4.86 -16.43 4.09
N ASN A 119 -5.87 -17.12 3.57
CA ASN A 119 -5.82 -18.58 3.43
C ASN A 119 -5.10 -19.01 2.15
N ILE A 120 -5.15 -18.17 1.10
CA ILE A 120 -4.64 -18.49 -0.24
C ILE A 120 -3.56 -17.47 -0.62
N ILE A 121 -3.92 -16.20 -0.83
CA ILE A 121 -3.02 -15.21 -1.47
C ILE A 121 -1.73 -14.98 -0.67
N VAL A 122 -1.81 -14.81 0.65
CA VAL A 122 -0.63 -14.60 1.50
C VAL A 122 0.32 -15.80 1.42
N LYS A 123 -0.21 -17.03 1.31
CA LYS A 123 0.62 -18.23 1.20
C LYS A 123 1.26 -18.32 -0.18
N GLU A 124 0.50 -18.04 -1.23
CA GLU A 124 1.01 -17.97 -2.61
C GLU A 124 2.12 -16.92 -2.75
N TYR A 125 1.90 -15.71 -2.23
CA TYR A 125 2.88 -14.62 -2.29
C TYR A 125 4.16 -14.96 -1.54
N LYS A 126 4.06 -15.64 -0.39
CA LYS A 126 5.26 -16.12 0.32
C LYS A 126 6.04 -17.14 -0.49
N LYS A 127 5.36 -17.94 -1.32
CA LYS A 127 5.99 -18.91 -2.22
C LYS A 127 6.64 -18.23 -3.43
N TYR A 128 5.95 -17.26 -4.04
CA TYR A 128 6.43 -16.58 -5.25
C TYR A 128 7.47 -15.48 -4.98
N TYR A 129 7.27 -14.70 -3.92
CA TYR A 129 8.07 -13.50 -3.62
C TYR A 129 8.96 -13.67 -2.38
N GLY A 130 8.94 -14.84 -1.76
CA GLY A 130 9.68 -15.11 -0.53
C GLY A 130 9.02 -14.53 0.73
N TYR A 131 9.73 -14.61 1.85
CA TYR A 131 9.22 -14.22 3.16
C TYR A 131 10.10 -13.17 3.83
N ARG A 132 9.48 -12.07 4.27
CA ARG A 132 10.10 -11.02 5.07
C ARG A 132 9.29 -10.76 6.35
N LYS A 133 9.90 -10.90 7.52
CA LYS A 133 9.24 -10.82 8.84
C LYS A 133 8.60 -9.45 9.12
N GLU A 134 9.15 -8.41 8.50
CA GLU A 134 8.73 -7.02 8.59
C GLU A 134 7.46 -6.74 7.79
N CYS A 135 7.15 -7.54 6.76
CA CYS A 135 6.02 -7.35 5.87
C CYS A 135 4.75 -8.03 6.41
N LYS A 136 3.67 -7.25 6.52
CA LYS A 136 2.36 -7.75 6.96
C LYS A 136 1.26 -7.29 6.01
N VAL A 137 0.26 -8.14 5.76
CA VAL A 137 -0.99 -7.70 5.11
C VAL A 137 -1.95 -7.21 6.20
N MET A 138 -2.50 -6.01 6.02
CA MET A 138 -3.49 -5.43 6.92
C MET A 138 -4.85 -5.48 6.21
N THR A 139 -5.82 -6.21 6.77
CA THR A 139 -7.18 -6.35 6.22
C THR A 139 -8.24 -6.12 7.28
#